data_AF-A0A520MZA0-F1
#
_entry.id   AF-A0A520MZA0-F1
#
_cell.length_a   1.000
_cell.length_b   1.000
_cell.length_c   1.000
_cell.angle_alpha   90.00
_cell.angle_beta   90.00
_cell.angle_gamma   90.00
#
_symmetry.space_group_name_H-M   'P 1'
#
loop_
_entity.id
_entity.type
_entity.pdbx_description
1 polymer ?
#
loop_
_entity_poly.entity_id
_entity_poly.type
_entity_poly.pdbx_seq_one_letter_code
_entity_poly.pdbx_strand_id
1 'polypeptide(L)'
;MEDIIVQSAMAEIAMWDAFHTGRGANATGLLALILGFWVAARFSSVSLEKNVNLFGKIIITAFAVSIFMMSVIVFTNIGNLFEGQAAALAALDAANGDVDLSPAAQAYLASQDEGSGFGRAMALMMSISALAIAVLPLWINTND
;
A
#
# COMPACT_ATOMS: atom_id res chain seq x y z
N MET A 1 3.27 31.77 -25.31
CA MET A 1 2.52 30.50 -25.49
C MET A 1 3.48 29.32 -25.56
N GLU A 2 4.56 29.40 -26.35
CA GLU A 2 5.61 28.38 -26.36
C GLU A 2 6.29 28.19 -24.98
N ASP A 3 6.61 29.28 -24.28
CA ASP A 3 7.21 29.20 -22.93
C ASP A 3 6.33 28.49 -21.89
N ILE A 4 5.00 28.71 -21.91
CA ILE A 4 4.09 28.08 -20.95
C ILE A 4 3.90 26.59 -21.27
N ILE A 5 3.93 26.20 -22.54
CA ILE A 5 3.89 24.78 -22.96
C ILE A 5 5.16 24.06 -22.47
N VAL A 6 6.33 24.67 -22.65
CA VAL A 6 7.60 24.10 -22.18
C VAL A 6 7.61 24.00 -20.65
N GLN A 7 7.13 25.03 -19.94
CA GLN A 7 7.03 25.01 -18.47
C GLN A 7 6.07 23.92 -17.98
N SER A 8 4.89 23.77 -18.59
CA SER A 8 3.95 22.69 -18.26
C SER A 8 4.57 21.32 -18.47
N ALA A 9 5.20 21.10 -19.63
CA ALA A 9 5.87 19.83 -19.93
C ALA A 9 6.97 19.50 -18.91
N MET A 10 7.76 20.49 -18.51
CA MET A 10 8.78 20.32 -17.47
C MET A 10 8.18 20.03 -16.09
N ALA A 11 7.06 20.67 -15.74
CA ALA A 11 6.35 20.42 -14.49
C ALA A 11 5.77 19.00 -14.45
N GLU A 12 5.15 18.54 -15.54
CA GLU A 12 4.66 17.17 -15.67
C GLU A 12 5.80 16.15 -15.50
N ILE A 13 6.94 16.34 -16.16
CA ILE A 13 8.11 15.46 -16.03
C ILE A 13 8.57 15.38 -14.57
N ALA A 14 8.69 16.53 -13.90
CA ALA A 14 9.09 16.57 -12.49
C ALA A 14 8.09 15.85 -11.57
N MET A 15 6.79 15.98 -11.83
CA MET A 15 5.75 15.24 -11.11
C MET A 15 5.88 13.73 -11.32
N TRP A 16 6.13 13.28 -12.55
CA TRP A 16 6.33 11.85 -12.84
C TRP A 16 7.57 11.29 -12.15
N ASP A 17 8.68 12.03 -12.11
CA ASP A 17 9.88 11.61 -11.41
C ASP A 17 9.65 11.49 -9.89
N ALA A 18 8.94 12.46 -9.30
CA ALA A 18 8.55 12.40 -7.89
C ALA A 18 7.63 11.20 -7.61
N PHE A 19 6.66 10.94 -8.49
CA PHE A 19 5.77 9.79 -8.39
C PHE A 19 6.52 8.47 -8.48
N HIS A 20 7.44 8.31 -9.43
CA HIS A 20 8.28 7.11 -9.54
C HIS A 20 9.15 6.88 -8.30
N THR A 21 9.71 7.95 -7.74
CA THR A 21 10.48 7.89 -6.48
C THR A 21 9.60 7.42 -5.31
N GLY A 22 8.41 7.99 -5.18
CA GLY A 22 7.43 7.58 -4.17
C GLY A 22 7.01 6.11 -4.32
N ARG A 23 6.84 5.63 -5.56
CA ARG A 23 6.54 4.22 -5.84
C ARG A 23 7.66 3.29 -5.39
N GLY A 24 8.92 3.71 -5.56
CA GLY A 24 10.08 2.99 -5.04
C GLY A 24 10.02 2.83 -3.51
N ALA A 25 9.76 3.92 -2.79
CA ALA A 25 9.62 3.89 -1.32
C ALA A 25 8.46 2.98 -0.87
N ASN A 26 7.32 3.05 -1.57
CA ASN A 26 6.16 2.19 -1.30
C ASN A 26 6.46 0.70 -1.55
N ALA A 27 7.23 0.36 -2.58
CA ALA A 27 7.66 -1.01 -2.83
C ALA A 27 8.54 -1.53 -1.67
N THR A 28 9.42 -0.71 -1.11
CA THR A 28 10.20 -1.07 0.08
C THR A 28 9.30 -1.29 1.31
N GLY A 29 8.30 -0.44 1.52
CA GLY A 29 7.31 -0.60 2.58
C GLY A 29 6.51 -1.90 2.45
N LEU A 30 6.08 -2.23 1.23
CA LEU A 30 5.38 -3.49 0.94
C LEU A 30 6.26 -4.72 1.20
N LEU A 31 7.54 -4.68 0.81
CA LEU A 31 8.49 -5.77 1.09
C LEU A 31 8.68 -5.95 2.61
N ALA A 32 8.86 -4.87 3.35
CA ALA A 32 8.96 -4.93 4.82
C ALA A 32 7.69 -5.53 5.45
N LEU A 33 6.51 -5.21 4.91
CA LEU A 33 5.24 -5.78 5.35
C LEU A 33 5.15 -7.29 5.07
N ILE A 34 5.52 -7.73 3.87
CA ILE A 34 5.55 -9.16 3.51
C ILE A 34 6.46 -9.95 4.47
N LEU A 35 7.63 -9.40 4.78
CA LEU A 35 8.54 -9.98 5.77
C LEU A 35 7.90 -10.02 7.16
N GLY A 36 7.22 -8.95 7.58
CA GLY A 36 6.48 -8.89 8.84
C GLY A 36 5.42 -9.99 8.94
N PHE A 37 4.63 -10.20 7.89
CA PHE A 37 3.64 -11.29 7.83
C PHE A 37 4.29 -12.67 7.95
N TRP A 38 5.38 -12.88 7.22
CA TRP A 38 6.13 -14.14 7.29
C TRP A 38 6.72 -14.40 8.69
N VAL A 39 7.30 -13.37 9.33
CA VAL A 39 7.83 -13.47 10.70
C VAL A 39 6.71 -13.79 11.69
N ALA A 40 5.56 -13.12 11.61
CA ALA A 40 4.42 -13.39 12.48
C ALA A 40 3.91 -14.84 12.33
N ALA A 41 3.76 -15.32 11.10
CA ALA A 41 3.41 -16.70 10.83
C ALA A 41 4.46 -17.68 11.38
N ARG A 42 5.75 -17.40 11.22
CA ARG A 42 6.81 -18.29 11.72
C ARG A 42 6.85 -18.35 13.24
N PHE A 43 6.67 -17.22 13.93
CA PHE A 43 6.57 -17.20 15.39
C PHE A 43 5.38 -18.02 15.88
N SER A 44 4.25 -17.97 15.17
CA SER A 44 3.10 -18.83 15.45
C SER A 44 3.46 -20.31 15.37
N SER A 45 4.04 -20.76 14.25
CA SER A 45 4.45 -22.16 14.07
C SER A 45 5.44 -22.64 15.14
N VAL A 46 6.49 -21.86 15.41
CA VAL A 46 7.51 -22.20 16.42
C VAL A 46 6.90 -22.29 17.82
N SER A 47 5.87 -21.51 18.10
CA SER A 47 5.21 -21.48 19.41
C SER A 47 4.33 -22.70 19.65
N LEU A 48 3.79 -23.28 18.58
CA LEU A 48 3.13 -24.59 18.64
C LEU A 48 4.14 -25.70 18.89
N GLU A 49 5.27 -25.71 18.17
CA GLU A 49 6.36 -26.68 18.39
C GLU A 49 6.87 -26.65 19.85
N LYS A 50 6.91 -25.47 20.46
CA LYS A 50 7.40 -25.26 21.83
C LYS A 50 6.33 -25.35 22.92
N ASN A 51 5.06 -25.57 22.55
CA ASN A 51 3.92 -25.61 23.48
C ASN A 51 3.90 -24.41 24.45
N VAL A 52 3.97 -23.19 23.90
CA VAL A 52 4.00 -21.98 24.72
C VAL A 52 2.73 -21.83 25.57
N ASN A 53 2.89 -21.27 26.77
CA ASN A 53 1.77 -21.00 27.67
C ASN A 53 0.86 -19.87 27.15
N LEU A 54 -0.26 -19.64 27.85
CA LEU A 54 -1.25 -18.62 27.48
C LEU A 54 -0.62 -17.22 27.30
N PHE A 55 0.30 -16.84 28.19
CA PHE A 55 0.96 -15.55 28.11
C PHE A 55 1.77 -15.40 26.81
N GLY A 56 2.50 -16.45 26.40
CA GLY A 56 3.21 -16.47 25.12
C GLY A 56 2.26 -16.31 23.92
N LYS A 57 1.13 -17.03 23.92
CA LYS A 57 0.12 -16.92 22.86
C LYS A 57 -0.44 -15.50 22.71
N ILE A 58 -0.69 -14.82 23.84
CA ILE A 58 -1.17 -13.43 23.86
C ILE A 58 -0.14 -12.49 23.24
N ILE A 59 1.14 -12.62 23.61
CA ILE A 59 2.22 -11.77 23.08
C ILE A 59 2.33 -11.92 21.56
N ILE A 60 2.33 -13.15 21.05
CA ILE A 60 2.46 -13.41 19.61
C ILE A 60 1.24 -12.93 18.84
N THR A 61 0.05 -13.09 19.43
CA THR A 61 -1.20 -12.55 18.85
C THR A 61 -1.14 -11.03 18.76
N ALA A 62 -0.70 -10.35 19.82
CA ALA A 62 -0.54 -8.89 19.82
C ALA A 62 0.48 -8.42 18.76
N PHE A 63 1.59 -9.16 18.59
CA PHE A 63 2.55 -8.90 17.52
C PHE A 63 1.90 -9.06 16.13
N ALA A 64 1.21 -10.16 15.86
CA ALA A 64 0.52 -10.40 14.59
C ALA A 64 -0.53 -9.33 14.27
N VAL A 65 -1.31 -8.90 15.27
CA VAL A 65 -2.27 -7.79 15.16
C VAL A 65 -1.56 -6.48 14.84
N SER A 66 -0.39 -6.22 15.44
CA SER A 66 0.39 -5.02 15.15
C SER A 66 0.88 -4.98 13.69
N ILE A 67 1.29 -6.13 13.14
CA ILE A 67 1.65 -6.25 11.72
C ILE A 67 0.43 -6.02 10.82
N PHE A 68 -0.75 -6.54 11.19
CA PHE A 68 -1.99 -6.25 10.48
C PHE A 68 -2.34 -4.75 10.52
N MET A 69 -2.20 -4.08 11.67
CA MET A 69 -2.44 -2.63 11.75
C MET A 69 -1.45 -1.84 10.88
N MET A 70 -0.17 -2.25 10.88
CA MET A 70 0.84 -1.69 9.99
C MET A 70 0.49 -1.91 8.51
N SER A 71 -0.10 -3.06 8.15
CA SER A 71 -0.51 -3.34 6.77
C SER A 71 -1.54 -2.34 6.27
N VAL A 72 -2.53 -2.00 7.10
CA VAL A 72 -3.55 -1.00 6.77
C VAL A 72 -2.88 0.34 6.46
N ILE A 73 -1.92 0.77 7.29
CA ILE A 73 -1.18 2.03 7.08
C ILE A 73 -0.39 2.00 5.76
N VAL A 74 0.35 0.91 5.51
CA VAL A 74 1.18 0.77 4.30
C VAL A 74 0.30 0.80 3.04
N PHE A 75 -0.80 0.04 3.01
CA PHE A 75 -1.71 0.03 1.86
C PHE A 75 -2.42 1.36 1.65
N THR A 76 -2.78 2.07 2.73
CA THR A 76 -3.32 3.43 2.65
C THR A 76 -2.29 4.40 2.06
N ASN A 77 -1.04 4.36 2.51
CA ASN A 77 0.02 5.22 1.97
C ASN A 77 0.30 4.92 0.48
N ILE A 78 0.18 3.66 0.07
CA ILE A 78 0.23 3.28 -1.34
C ILE A 78 -0.89 3.98 -2.09
N GLY A 79 -2.15 3.82 -1.69
CA GLY A 79 -3.28 4.48 -2.34
C GLY A 79 -3.14 6.00 -2.41
N ASN A 80 -2.78 6.63 -1.29
CA ASN A 80 -2.59 8.07 -1.17
C ASN A 80 -1.54 8.63 -2.14
N LEU A 81 -0.51 7.83 -2.50
CA LEU A 81 0.48 8.26 -3.48
C LEU A 81 -0.13 8.42 -4.88
N PHE A 82 -1.00 7.49 -5.30
CA PHE A 82 -1.66 7.55 -6.61
C PHE A 82 -2.70 8.67 -6.65
N GLU A 83 -3.52 8.77 -5.60
CA GLU A 83 -4.50 9.85 -5.45
C GLU A 83 -3.81 11.22 -5.41
N GLY A 84 -2.68 11.33 -4.71
CA GLY A 84 -1.87 12.54 -4.64
C GLY A 84 -1.27 12.95 -5.99
N GLN A 85 -0.83 11.99 -6.81
CA GLN A 85 -0.35 12.27 -8.16
C GLN A 85 -1.47 12.80 -9.06
N ALA A 86 -2.66 12.20 -9.00
CA ALA A 86 -3.81 12.71 -9.75
C ALA A 86 -4.21 14.11 -9.28
N ALA A 87 -4.25 14.37 -7.98
CA ALA A 87 -4.54 15.69 -7.44
C ALA A 87 -3.52 16.74 -7.92
N ALA A 88 -2.23 16.39 -7.97
CA ALA A 88 -1.17 17.28 -8.46
C ALA A 88 -1.32 17.59 -9.96
N LEU A 89 -1.62 16.57 -10.78
CA LEU A 89 -1.87 16.76 -12.22
C LEU A 89 -3.14 17.59 -12.46
N ALA A 90 -4.24 17.32 -11.76
CA ALA A 90 -5.46 18.12 -11.88
C ALA A 90 -5.25 19.59 -11.48
N ALA A 91 -4.41 19.84 -10.48
CA ALA A 91 -4.02 21.20 -10.10
C ALA A 91 -3.17 21.89 -11.18
N LEU A 92 -2.27 21.15 -11.85
CA LEU A 92 -1.50 21.66 -12.97
C LEU A 92 -2.39 21.99 -14.18
N ASP A 93 -3.33 21.10 -14.51
CA ASP A 93 -4.32 21.30 -15.57
C ASP A 93 -5.12 22.60 -15.34
N ALA A 94 -5.63 22.79 -14.13
CA ALA A 94 -6.34 24.00 -13.75
C ALA A 94 -5.47 25.27 -13.84
N ALA A 95 -4.16 25.16 -13.55
CA ALA A 95 -3.22 26.28 -13.63
C ALA A 95 -2.81 26.62 -15.08
N ASN A 96 -2.83 25.64 -15.98
CA ASN A 96 -2.43 25.79 -17.37
C ASN A 96 -3.45 26.56 -18.22
N GLY A 97 -4.72 26.58 -17.82
CA GLY A 97 -5.78 27.24 -18.60
C GLY A 97 -6.03 26.52 -19.93
N ASP A 98 -5.69 27.16 -21.05
CA ASP A 98 -5.91 26.62 -22.39
C ASP A 98 -4.84 25.61 -22.85
N VAL A 99 -3.80 25.36 -22.04
CA VAL A 99 -2.74 24.40 -22.35
C VAL A 99 -3.09 23.05 -21.76
N ASP A 100 -3.46 22.11 -22.62
CA ASP A 100 -3.73 20.74 -22.22
C ASP A 100 -2.49 20.05 -21.62
N LEU A 101 -2.69 19.24 -20.59
CA LEU A 101 -1.71 18.25 -20.15
C LEU A 101 -1.41 17.22 -21.25
N SER A 102 -0.32 16.49 -21.10
CA SER A 102 0.00 15.38 -22.00
C SER A 102 -1.13 14.31 -22.04
N PRO A 103 -1.30 13.60 -23.17
CA PRO A 103 -2.29 12.52 -23.27
C PRO A 103 -2.12 11.43 -22.19
N ALA A 104 -0.89 11.19 -21.73
CA ALA A 104 -0.61 10.23 -20.67
C ALA A 104 -1.15 10.72 -19.30
N ALA A 105 -0.99 12.00 -18.99
CA ALA A 105 -1.53 12.58 -17.77
C ALA A 105 -3.06 12.61 -17.77
N GLN A 106 -3.68 12.96 -18.91
CA GLN A 106 -5.13 12.90 -19.07
C GLN A 106 -5.68 11.47 -18.89
N ALA A 107 -5.03 10.47 -19.49
CA ALA A 107 -5.40 9.07 -19.33
C ALA A 107 -5.23 8.59 -17.87
N TYR A 108 -4.19 9.06 -17.19
CA TYR A 108 -3.97 8.75 -15.77
C TYR A 108 -5.08 9.34 -14.89
N LEU A 109 -5.45 10.61 -15.09
CA LEU A 109 -6.56 11.25 -14.37
C LEU A 109 -7.87 10.47 -14.53
N ALA A 110 -8.22 10.13 -15.79
CA ALA A 110 -9.40 9.30 -16.07
C ALA A 110 -9.36 7.94 -15.34
N SER A 111 -8.19 7.29 -15.29
CA SER A 111 -8.04 6.02 -14.58
C SER A 111 -8.22 6.13 -13.05
N GLN A 112 -7.92 7.29 -12.47
CA GLN A 112 -8.09 7.51 -11.03
C GLN A 112 -9.54 7.84 -10.66
N ASP A 113 -10.29 8.49 -11.55
CA ASP A 113 -11.73 8.75 -11.36
C ASP A 113 -12.56 7.46 -11.34
N GLU A 114 -12.15 6.42 -12.07
CA GLU A 114 -12.76 5.08 -12.01
C GLU A 114 -12.55 4.41 -10.63
N GLY A 115 -11.52 4.84 -9.89
CA GLY A 115 -11.14 4.31 -8.59
C GLY A 115 -10.56 2.90 -8.64
N SER A 116 -10.04 2.42 -7.49
CA SER A 116 -9.44 1.08 -7.37
C SER A 116 -10.10 0.25 -6.26
N GLY A 117 -11.43 0.08 -6.34
CA GLY A 117 -12.18 -0.73 -5.39
C GLY A 117 -11.65 -2.16 -5.27
N PHE A 118 -11.31 -2.78 -6.41
CA PHE A 118 -10.70 -4.11 -6.45
C PHE A 118 -9.33 -4.16 -5.77
N GLY A 119 -8.47 -3.16 -6.01
CA GLY A 119 -7.15 -3.08 -5.37
C GLY A 119 -7.23 -2.98 -3.85
N ARG A 120 -8.14 -2.13 -3.33
CA ARG A 120 -8.41 -2.00 -1.89
C ARG A 120 -8.93 -3.32 -1.29
N ALA A 121 -9.82 -4.01 -1.99
CA ALA A 121 -10.31 -5.32 -1.56
C ALA A 121 -9.19 -6.37 -1.49
N MET A 122 -8.30 -6.43 -2.50
CA MET A 122 -7.15 -7.34 -2.48
C MET A 122 -6.20 -7.07 -1.31
N ALA A 123 -5.89 -5.79 -1.04
CA ALA A 123 -5.05 -5.39 0.08
C ALA A 123 -5.63 -5.84 1.45
N LEU A 124 -6.93 -5.66 1.63
CA LEU A 124 -7.62 -6.09 2.84
C LEU A 124 -7.64 -7.62 2.97
N MET A 125 -7.96 -8.33 1.88
CA MET A 125 -7.96 -9.81 1.86
C MET A 125 -6.59 -10.37 2.22
N MET A 126 -5.51 -9.82 1.67
CA MET A 126 -4.15 -10.22 2.01
C MET A 126 -3.87 -10.01 3.50
N SER A 127 -4.23 -8.84 4.04
CA SER A 127 -3.99 -8.48 5.44
C SER A 127 -4.74 -9.40 6.41
N ILE A 128 -6.04 -9.64 6.15
CA ILE A 128 -6.86 -10.52 6.99
C ILE A 128 -6.36 -11.96 6.90
N SER A 129 -6.01 -12.43 5.70
CA SER A 129 -5.50 -13.80 5.51
C SER A 129 -4.18 -14.01 6.25
N ALA A 130 -3.25 -13.06 6.18
CA ALA A 130 -1.99 -13.12 6.90
C ALA A 130 -2.19 -13.12 8.43
N LEU A 131 -3.12 -12.31 8.93
CA LEU A 131 -3.50 -12.31 10.35
C LEU A 131 -4.08 -13.67 10.76
N ALA A 132 -4.99 -14.22 9.97
CA ALA A 132 -5.60 -15.52 10.24
C ALA A 132 -4.54 -16.64 10.28
N ILE A 133 -3.61 -16.66 9.32
CA ILE A 133 -2.50 -17.64 9.29
C ILE A 133 -1.63 -17.52 10.55
N ALA A 134 -1.36 -16.31 11.02
CA ALA A 134 -0.53 -16.12 12.21
C ALA A 134 -1.28 -16.43 13.53
N VAL A 135 -2.58 -16.13 13.61
CA VAL A 135 -3.32 -16.18 14.88
C VAL A 135 -4.05 -17.49 15.08
N LEU A 136 -4.79 -17.99 14.07
CA LEU A 136 -5.66 -19.16 14.25
C LEU A 136 -4.93 -20.40 14.80
N PRO A 137 -3.71 -20.76 14.33
CA PRO A 137 -3.03 -21.94 14.83
C PRO A 137 -2.73 -21.88 16.34
N LEU A 138 -2.57 -20.69 16.93
CA LEU A 138 -2.28 -20.53 18.36
C LEU A 138 -3.49 -20.88 19.24
N TRP A 139 -4.70 -20.66 18.72
CA TRP A 139 -5.94 -20.68 19.50
C TRP A 139 -6.87 -21.83 19.12
N ILE A 140 -6.76 -22.35 17.91
CA ILE A 140 -7.57 -23.46 17.41
C ILE A 140 -6.71 -24.72 17.37
N ASN A 141 -7.20 -25.79 17.98
CA ASN A 141 -6.57 -27.09 17.86
C ASN A 141 -6.81 -27.63 16.45
N THR A 142 -5.75 -27.80 15.66
CA THR A 142 -5.84 -28.27 14.27
C THR A 142 -5.71 -29.79 14.13
N ASN A 143 -5.73 -30.53 15.24
CA ASN A 143 -5.54 -31.99 15.28
C ASN A 143 -6.85 -32.79 15.16
N ASP A 144 -7.83 -32.30 14.40
CA ASP A 144 -8.99 -33.13 14.01
C ASP A 144 -8.60 -34.21 12.99
#